data_AF-A0A8S0ZT86-F1
#
_entry.id   AF-A0A8S0ZT86-F1
#
_cell.length_a   1.000
_cell.length_b   1.000
_cell.length_c   1.000
_cell.angle_alpha   90.00
_cell.angle_beta   90.00
_cell.angle_gamma   90.00
#
_symmetry.space_group_name_H-M   'P 1'
#
loop_
_entity.id
_entity.type
_entity.pdbx_description
1 polymer ?
#
loop_
_entity_poly.entity_id
_entity_poly.type
_entity_poly.pdbx_seq_one_letter_code
_entity_poly.pdbx_strand_id
1 'polypeptide(L)'
;MEKDKKENQKQINNLSKQIRESMRKDRKYRRIQTLENHISRTGGTRKALKELREQGKEWIPKLTDKNMSSTSRRKIQNIATNYYRLLYKEHSPNQPKIQLPDRESNSTQNCMMEDSEVIPEILVSEVEKSIKSQKMEKPPVQIKSQTNS
;
A
#
# COMPACT_ATOMS: atom_id res chain seq x y z
N MET A 1 22.15 -21.76 22.00
CA MET A 1 21.93 -20.78 20.90
C MET A 1 20.90 -21.23 19.85
N GLU A 2 21.04 -22.40 19.20
CA GLU A 2 20.03 -22.88 18.20
C GLU A 2 18.67 -23.25 18.83
N LYS A 3 18.69 -23.89 20.02
CA LYS A 3 17.49 -24.30 20.76
C LYS A 3 16.66 -23.09 21.22
N ASP A 4 17.31 -22.00 21.61
CA ASP A 4 16.69 -20.79 22.14
C ASP A 4 15.91 -20.04 21.04
N LYS A 5 16.44 -20.02 19.81
CA LYS A 5 15.74 -19.45 18.64
C LYS A 5 14.46 -20.21 18.30
N LYS A 6 14.49 -21.55 18.36
CA LYS A 6 13.31 -22.39 18.10
C LYS A 6 12.23 -22.17 19.15
N GLU A 7 12.61 -22.01 20.41
CA GLU A 7 11.66 -21.76 21.49
C GLU A 7 11.04 -20.36 21.38
N ASN A 8 11.84 -19.33 21.08
CA ASN A 8 11.34 -17.99 20.81
C ASN A 8 10.35 -17.95 19.65
N GLN A 9 10.64 -18.69 18.56
CA GLN A 9 9.72 -18.78 17.43
C GLN A 9 8.39 -19.45 17.80
N LYS A 10 8.41 -20.48 18.66
CA LYS A 10 7.17 -21.10 19.17
C LYS A 10 6.37 -20.13 20.02
N GLN A 11 7.03 -19.34 20.88
CA GLN A 11 6.37 -18.33 21.70
C GLN A 11 5.71 -17.25 20.83
N ILE A 12 6.41 -16.73 19.82
CA ILE A 12 5.85 -15.78 18.84
C ILE A 12 4.64 -16.38 18.12
N ASN A 13 4.75 -17.64 17.69
CA ASN A 13 3.66 -18.33 17.01
C ASN A 13 2.44 -18.50 17.94
N ASN A 14 2.67 -18.82 19.21
CA ASN A 14 1.60 -18.98 20.20
C ASN A 14 0.91 -17.64 20.49
N LEU A 15 1.69 -16.58 20.72
CA LEU A 15 1.17 -15.23 20.92
C LEU A 15 0.37 -14.76 19.70
N SER A 16 0.87 -15.02 18.49
CA SER A 16 0.17 -14.70 17.24
C SER A 16 -1.14 -15.48 17.11
N LYS A 17 -1.22 -16.72 17.60
CA LYS A 17 -2.48 -17.48 17.64
C LYS A 17 -3.46 -16.85 18.63
N GLN A 18 -2.99 -16.48 19.83
CA GLN A 18 -3.82 -15.83 20.85
C GLN A 18 -4.37 -14.48 20.36
N ILE A 19 -3.55 -13.64 19.72
CA ILE A 19 -3.97 -12.36 19.13
C ILE A 19 -5.03 -12.58 18.05
N ARG A 20 -4.83 -13.57 17.16
CA ARG A 20 -5.84 -13.89 16.14
C ARG A 20 -7.15 -14.35 16.77
N GLU A 21 -7.09 -15.13 17.84
CA GLU A 21 -8.27 -15.62 18.53
C GLU A 21 -9.02 -14.48 19.25
N SER A 22 -8.32 -13.57 19.93
CA SER A 22 -8.94 -12.41 20.56
C SER A 22 -9.60 -11.51 19.52
N MET A 23 -8.97 -11.26 18.37
CA MET A 23 -9.58 -10.51 17.27
C MET A 23 -10.85 -11.18 16.73
N ARG A 24 -10.88 -12.51 16.61
CA ARG A 24 -12.09 -13.22 16.17
C ARG A 24 -13.21 -13.07 17.18
N LYS A 25 -12.91 -13.20 18.48
CA LYS A 25 -13.88 -13.04 19.56
C LYS A 25 -14.43 -11.61 19.61
N ASP A 26 -13.58 -10.60 19.53
CA ASP A 26 -14.00 -9.19 19.50
C ASP A 26 -14.92 -8.89 18.30
N ARG A 27 -14.55 -9.35 17.09
CA ARG A 27 -15.42 -9.21 15.91
C ARG A 27 -16.79 -9.87 16.09
N LYS A 28 -16.82 -11.06 16.69
CA LYS A 28 -18.08 -11.76 16.99
C LYS A 28 -18.92 -10.98 18.00
N TYR A 29 -18.29 -10.51 19.07
CA TYR A 29 -18.94 -9.72 20.11
C TYR A 29 -19.56 -8.45 19.54
N ARG A 30 -18.78 -7.63 18.82
CA ARG A 30 -19.29 -6.41 18.17
C ARG A 30 -20.44 -6.70 17.22
N ARG A 31 -20.36 -7.79 16.44
CA ARG A 31 -21.43 -8.18 15.50
C ARG A 31 -22.74 -8.51 16.21
N ILE A 32 -22.66 -9.24 17.32
CA ILE A 32 -23.83 -9.57 18.15
C ILE A 32 -24.40 -8.29 18.78
N GLN A 33 -23.54 -7.44 19.35
CA GLN A 33 -23.94 -6.18 19.96
C GLN A 33 -24.66 -5.25 18.97
N THR A 34 -24.19 -5.16 17.71
CA THR A 34 -24.89 -4.38 16.66
C THR A 34 -26.28 -4.95 16.38
N LEU A 35 -26.43 -6.28 16.33
CA LEU A 35 -27.73 -6.94 16.13
C LEU A 35 -28.66 -6.63 17.31
N GLU A 36 -28.22 -6.83 18.54
CA GLU A 36 -28.98 -6.58 19.75
C GLU A 36 -29.45 -5.13 19.83
N ASN A 37 -28.56 -4.17 19.59
CA ASN A 37 -28.88 -2.73 19.61
C ASN A 37 -29.97 -2.35 18.59
N HIS A 38 -29.94 -2.97 17.41
CA HIS A 38 -30.91 -2.66 16.35
C HIS A 38 -32.25 -3.37 16.55
N ILE A 39 -32.23 -4.58 17.11
CA ILE A 39 -33.43 -5.29 17.54
C ILE A 39 -34.11 -4.51 18.67
N SER A 40 -33.38 -4.08 19.69
CA SER A 40 -33.95 -3.35 20.83
C SER A 40 -34.44 -1.94 20.45
N ARG A 41 -33.67 -1.21 19.64
CA ARG A 41 -33.99 0.20 19.33
C ARG A 41 -35.00 0.37 18.20
N THR A 42 -34.96 -0.48 17.18
CA THR A 42 -35.80 -0.32 15.97
C THR A 42 -36.75 -1.51 15.75
N GLY A 43 -36.61 -2.61 16.49
CA GLY A 43 -37.43 -3.81 16.31
C GLY A 43 -37.11 -4.57 15.03
N GLY A 44 -35.99 -4.27 14.35
CA GLY A 44 -35.74 -4.76 12.99
C GLY A 44 -34.29 -5.13 12.71
N THR A 45 -34.07 -6.35 12.21
CA THR A 45 -32.75 -6.88 11.83
C THR A 45 -32.23 -6.30 10.51
N ARG A 46 -33.11 -5.76 9.66
CA ARG A 46 -32.74 -5.22 8.33
C ARG A 46 -31.70 -4.10 8.41
N LYS A 47 -31.85 -3.18 9.36
CA LYS A 47 -30.88 -2.08 9.55
C LYS A 47 -29.53 -2.63 10.06
N ALA A 48 -29.56 -3.61 10.95
CA ALA A 48 -28.35 -4.22 11.51
C ALA A 48 -27.54 -4.93 10.42
N LEU A 49 -28.22 -5.69 9.57
CA LEU A 49 -27.61 -6.37 8.42
C LEU A 49 -27.04 -5.41 7.39
N LYS A 50 -27.64 -4.22 7.21
CA LYS A 50 -27.09 -3.18 6.35
C LYS A 50 -25.76 -2.68 6.92
N GLU A 51 -25.73 -2.26 8.18
CA GLU A 51 -24.52 -1.76 8.85
C GLU A 51 -23.39 -2.81 8.86
N LEU A 52 -23.71 -4.05 9.23
CA LEU A 52 -22.76 -5.16 9.27
C LEU A 52 -22.21 -5.59 7.90
N ARG A 53 -22.87 -5.19 6.81
CA ARG A 53 -22.42 -5.44 5.43
C ARG A 53 -21.48 -4.35 4.92
N GLU A 54 -21.65 -3.11 5.39
CA GLU A 54 -20.77 -1.99 5.04
C GLU A 54 -19.44 -2.03 5.82
N GLN A 55 -19.41 -2.63 7.02
CA GLN A 55 -18.18 -2.86 7.77
C GLN A 55 -17.25 -3.86 7.04
N GLY A 56 -16.36 -3.35 6.18
CA GLY A 56 -15.34 -4.12 5.46
C GLY A 56 -15.45 -4.08 3.94
N LYS A 57 -16.38 -3.29 3.38
CA LYS A 57 -16.46 -3.07 1.93
C LYS A 57 -15.91 -1.69 1.55
N GLU A 58 -14.98 -1.72 0.59
CA GLU A 58 -14.67 -0.66 -0.37
C GLU A 58 -13.90 0.56 0.15
N TRP A 59 -12.73 0.36 0.78
CA TRP A 59 -11.68 1.40 0.71
C TRP A 59 -11.09 1.50 -0.71
N ILE A 60 -11.24 0.44 -1.50
CA ILE A 60 -10.96 0.43 -2.93
C ILE A 60 -12.31 0.34 -3.64
N PRO A 61 -12.75 1.38 -4.36
CA PRO A 61 -13.88 1.27 -5.28
C PRO A 61 -13.64 0.08 -6.21
N LYS A 62 -14.64 -0.77 -6.42
CA LYS A 62 -14.52 -1.85 -7.42
C LYS A 62 -14.03 -1.30 -8.75
N LEU A 63 -12.75 -1.55 -9.08
CA LEU A 63 -12.22 -1.26 -10.40
C LEU A 63 -12.95 -2.17 -11.38
N THR A 64 -13.87 -1.57 -12.13
CA THR A 64 -14.71 -2.25 -13.12
C THR A 64 -14.22 -1.87 -14.50
N ASP A 65 -14.05 -2.86 -15.36
CA ASP A 65 -13.84 -2.66 -16.80
C ASP A 65 -15.03 -3.31 -17.50
N LYS A 66 -15.76 -2.54 -18.32
CA LYS A 66 -16.96 -2.98 -19.05
C LYS A 66 -17.96 -3.78 -18.16
N ASN A 67 -18.27 -3.25 -16.98
CA ASN A 67 -19.17 -3.86 -15.97
C ASN A 67 -18.67 -5.15 -15.28
N MET A 68 -17.42 -5.55 -15.49
CA MET A 68 -16.80 -6.68 -14.79
C MET A 68 -15.81 -6.18 -13.73
N SER A 69 -16.09 -6.46 -12.45
CA SER A 69 -15.12 -6.20 -11.38
C SER A 69 -13.98 -7.21 -11.44
N SER A 70 -12.74 -6.73 -11.47
CA SER A 70 -11.58 -7.61 -11.49
C SER A 70 -10.74 -7.50 -10.21
N THR A 71 -10.50 -8.65 -9.57
CA THR A 71 -9.62 -8.76 -8.39
C THR A 71 -8.19 -9.22 -8.75
N SER A 72 -7.95 -9.62 -10.00
CA SER A 72 -6.62 -10.08 -10.44
C SER A 72 -5.67 -8.90 -10.68
N ARG A 73 -4.47 -8.95 -10.07
CA ARG A 73 -3.43 -7.93 -10.21
C ARG A 73 -3.10 -7.61 -11.68
N ARG A 74 -2.92 -8.64 -12.51
CA ARG A 74 -2.59 -8.46 -13.94
C ARG A 74 -3.69 -7.73 -14.69
N LYS A 75 -4.95 -8.08 -14.41
CA LYS A 75 -6.11 -7.42 -15.02
C LYS A 75 -6.21 -5.96 -14.56
N ILE A 76 -6.01 -5.69 -13.26
CA ILE A 76 -5.98 -4.33 -12.71
C ILE A 76 -4.89 -3.48 -13.38
N GLN A 77 -3.68 -4.03 -13.51
CA GLN A 77 -2.58 -3.36 -14.21
C GLN A 77 -2.93 -3.05 -15.67
N ASN A 78 -3.48 -4.02 -16.40
CA ASN A 78 -3.88 -3.82 -17.80
C ASN A 78 -4.98 -2.76 -17.94
N ILE A 79 -5.97 -2.74 -17.04
CA ILE A 79 -7.03 -1.71 -17.02
C ILE A 79 -6.41 -0.33 -16.81
N ALA A 80 -5.53 -0.17 -15.81
CA ALA A 80 -4.85 1.10 -15.56
C ALA A 80 -3.98 1.53 -16.75
N THR A 81 -3.19 0.61 -17.31
CA THR A 81 -2.34 0.88 -18.48
C THR A 81 -3.17 1.33 -19.67
N ASN A 82 -4.28 0.64 -19.97
CA ASN A 82 -5.16 1.00 -21.08
C ASN A 82 -5.85 2.35 -20.83
N TYR A 83 -6.32 2.59 -19.60
CA TYR A 83 -6.93 3.86 -19.22
C TYR A 83 -5.98 5.03 -19.49
N TYR A 84 -4.76 5.00 -18.95
CA TYR A 84 -3.80 6.07 -19.17
C TYR A 84 -3.34 6.16 -20.62
N ARG A 85 -3.17 5.02 -21.30
CA ARG A 85 -2.84 5.01 -22.73
C ARG A 85 -3.89 5.72 -23.56
N LEU A 86 -5.18 5.52 -23.27
CA LEU A 86 -6.30 6.21 -23.93
C LEU A 86 -6.37 7.68 -23.55
N LEU A 87 -6.23 7.99 -22.24
CA LEU A 87 -6.22 9.35 -21.72
C LEU A 87 -5.20 10.22 -22.46
N TYR A 88 -4.00 9.66 -22.67
CA TYR A 88 -2.93 10.37 -23.37
C TYR A 88 -2.89 10.14 -24.89
N LYS A 89 -3.82 9.35 -25.46
CA LYS A 89 -3.87 9.08 -26.91
C LYS A 89 -4.39 10.27 -27.71
N GLU A 90 -5.23 11.10 -27.09
CA GLU A 90 -5.93 12.22 -27.75
C GLU A 90 -5.20 13.57 -27.63
N HIS A 91 -4.04 13.64 -26.95
CA HIS A 91 -3.22 14.86 -26.96
C HIS A 91 -2.48 14.99 -28.29
N SER A 92 -3.19 15.55 -29.27
CA SER A 92 -2.61 16.30 -30.40
C SER A 92 -1.70 17.43 -29.85
N PRO A 93 -0.64 17.85 -30.56
CA PRO A 93 0.52 18.59 -30.02
C PRO A 93 0.27 20.03 -29.50
N ASN A 94 -0.99 20.45 -29.28
CA ASN A 94 -1.36 21.82 -28.93
C ASN A 94 -1.85 22.01 -27.48
N GLN A 95 -1.64 21.05 -26.59
CA GLN A 95 -1.76 21.32 -25.15
C GLN A 95 -0.38 21.66 -24.59
N PRO A 96 -0.27 22.66 -23.68
CA PRO A 96 1.00 23.01 -23.08
C PRO A 96 1.55 21.75 -22.41
N LYS A 97 2.65 21.23 -22.96
CA LYS A 97 3.43 20.17 -22.32
C LYS A 97 3.71 20.65 -20.91
N ILE A 98 3.10 19.99 -19.93
CA ILE A 98 3.64 20.00 -18.58
C ILE A 98 5.01 19.36 -18.74
N GLN A 99 6.04 20.20 -18.78
CA GLN A 99 7.42 19.78 -18.87
C GLN A 99 7.70 18.96 -17.62
N LEU A 100 7.78 17.64 -17.79
CA LEU A 100 8.57 16.83 -16.87
C LEU A 100 10.00 17.37 -17.00
N PRO A 101 10.65 17.79 -15.90
CA PRO A 101 11.99 18.33 -16.01
C PRO A 101 12.92 17.21 -16.46
N ASP A 102 13.41 17.32 -17.69
CA ASP A 102 14.52 16.54 -18.18
C ASP A 102 15.71 16.80 -17.27
N ARG A 103 16.30 15.71 -16.78
CA ARG A 103 17.60 15.74 -16.14
C ARG A 103 18.60 16.27 -17.16
N GLU A 104 19.30 17.31 -16.72
CA GLU A 104 20.59 17.82 -17.20
C GLU A 104 20.54 19.16 -17.96
N SER A 105 21.18 20.14 -17.31
CA SER A 105 21.78 21.38 -17.86
C SER A 105 20.93 22.66 -17.83
N ASN A 106 21.00 23.34 -16.69
CA ASN A 106 21.29 24.77 -16.48
C ASN A 106 20.80 25.78 -17.54
N SER A 107 19.80 26.61 -17.19
CA SER A 107 19.93 28.08 -17.16
C SER A 107 18.60 28.74 -16.79
N THR A 108 18.66 29.65 -15.83
CA THR A 108 17.58 30.43 -15.21
C THR A 108 16.71 31.19 -16.21
N GLN A 109 15.39 31.02 -16.15
CA GLN A 109 14.44 32.13 -16.25
C GLN A 109 13.06 31.80 -15.65
N ASN A 110 12.80 32.47 -14.53
CA ASN A 110 11.57 32.68 -13.75
C ASN A 110 10.22 32.16 -14.28
N CYS A 111 9.51 31.43 -13.41
CA CYS A 111 8.05 31.43 -13.33
C CYS A 111 7.68 31.55 -11.85
N MET A 112 7.00 32.63 -11.49
CA MET A 112 6.60 32.92 -10.11
C MET A 112 5.49 31.98 -9.64
N MET A 113 5.72 31.29 -8.52
CA MET A 113 4.70 30.81 -7.59
C MET A 113 5.35 30.85 -6.19
N GLU A 114 4.86 31.78 -5.37
CA GLU A 114 5.22 31.90 -3.96
C GLU A 114 4.75 30.66 -3.18
N ASP A 115 5.48 30.32 -2.11
CA ASP A 115 5.33 29.17 -1.20
C ASP A 115 5.94 27.83 -1.63
N SER A 116 7.10 27.88 -2.31
CA SER A 116 7.97 26.70 -2.39
C SER A 116 8.73 26.54 -1.07
N GLU A 117 8.30 25.59 -0.22
CA GLU A 117 9.14 25.10 0.87
C GLU A 117 10.51 24.72 0.31
N VAL A 118 11.57 25.35 0.84
CA VAL A 118 12.95 25.09 0.41
C VAL A 118 13.29 23.65 0.81
N ILE A 119 13.16 22.72 -0.13
CA ILE A 119 13.63 21.35 0.05
C ILE A 119 15.15 21.43 0.11
N PRO A 120 15.78 21.08 1.25
CA PRO A 120 17.23 21.10 1.36
C PRO A 120 17.84 20.10 0.38
N GLU A 121 18.88 20.53 -0.31
CA GLU A 121 19.64 19.68 -1.22
C GLU A 121 20.26 18.51 -0.45
N ILE A 122 20.07 17.29 -0.94
CA ILE A 122 20.63 16.10 -0.30
C ILE A 122 22.16 16.16 -0.44
N LEU A 123 22.85 16.34 0.69
CA LEU A 123 24.30 16.37 0.71
C LEU A 123 24.87 14.99 0.37
N VAL A 124 25.75 14.94 -0.64
CA VAL A 124 26.45 13.72 -1.05
C VAL A 124 27.18 13.06 0.13
N SER A 125 27.73 13.87 1.04
CA SER A 125 28.41 13.38 2.25
C SER A 125 27.50 12.65 3.23
N GLU A 126 26.21 13.01 3.30
CA GLU A 126 25.20 12.34 4.13
C GLU A 126 24.84 10.96 3.55
N VAL A 127 24.73 10.89 2.23
CA VAL A 127 24.52 9.63 1.48
C VAL A 127 25.70 8.70 1.69
N GLU A 128 26.93 9.19 1.57
CA GLU A 128 28.14 8.39 1.79
C GLU A 128 28.24 7.87 3.23
N LYS A 129 27.93 8.71 4.22
CA LYS A 129 27.89 8.28 5.63
C LYS A 129 26.86 7.18 5.86
N SER A 130 25.68 7.31 5.24
CA SER A 130 24.60 6.32 5.33
C SER A 130 24.94 4.99 4.67
N ILE A 131 25.63 5.01 3.51
CA ILE A 131 26.09 3.79 2.84
C ILE A 131 27.14 3.08 3.69
N LYS A 132 28.09 3.84 4.27
CA LYS A 132 29.13 3.28 5.14
C LYS A 132 28.52 2.64 6.38
N SER A 133 27.58 3.31 7.05
CA SER A 133 26.93 2.76 8.26
C SER A 133 26.14 1.47 7.99
N GLN A 134 25.52 1.33 6.82
CA GLN A 134 24.78 0.12 6.45
C GLN A 134 25.66 -1.10 6.14
N LYS A 135 26.96 -0.90 5.89
CA LYS A 135 27.93 -1.94 5.50
C LYS A 135 28.76 -2.51 6.65
N MET A 136 28.65 -1.95 7.87
CA MET A 136 29.61 -2.25 8.94
C MET A 136 29.41 -3.58 9.69
N GLU A 137 28.25 -4.25 9.62
CA GLU A 137 28.03 -5.49 10.39
C GLU A 137 27.10 -6.51 9.71
N LYS A 138 26.82 -6.36 8.41
CA LYS A 138 25.95 -7.31 7.71
C LYS A 138 26.79 -8.47 7.18
N PRO A 139 26.50 -9.73 7.57
CA PRO A 139 27.17 -10.87 7.00
C PRO A 139 26.93 -10.90 5.48
N PRO A 140 27.93 -11.32 4.67
CA PRO A 140 27.80 -11.37 3.23
C PRO A 140 26.59 -12.24 2.85
N VAL A 141 25.68 -11.67 2.05
CA VAL A 141 24.54 -12.39 1.51
C VAL A 141 25.08 -13.45 0.55
N GLN A 142 24.87 -14.72 0.87
CA GLN A 142 25.21 -15.83 -0.02
C GLN A 142 24.25 -15.82 -1.22
N ILE A 143 24.73 -15.29 -2.34
CA ILE A 143 24.02 -15.38 -3.63
C ILE A 143 24.35 -16.77 -4.19
N LYS A 144 23.39 -17.70 -4.12
CA LYS A 144 23.55 -19.03 -4.75
C LYS A 144 23.58 -18.84 -6.26
N SER A 145 24.74 -19.02 -6.87
CA SER A 145 24.89 -19.17 -8.32
C SER A 145 24.15 -20.44 -8.75
N GLN A 146 23.03 -20.28 -9.44
CA GLN A 146 22.44 -21.38 -10.20
C GLN A 146 23.35 -21.64 -11.41
N THR A 147 24.15 -22.70 -11.32
CA THR A 147 24.79 -23.29 -12.50
C THR A 147 23.70 -24.03 -13.26
N ASN A 148 23.31 -23.50 -14.42
CA ASN A 148 22.51 -24.25 -15.38
C ASN A 148 23.44 -25.28 -16.04
N SER A 149 23.17 -26.57 -15.82
CA SER A 149 23.66 -27.67 -16.65
C SER A 149 22.60 -28.06 -17.67
#